data_AF-A0A4W6C0W7-F1
#
_entry.id   AF-A0A4W6C0W7-F1
#
_cell.length_a   1.000
_cell.length_b   1.000
_cell.length_c   1.000
_cell.angle_alpha   90.00
_cell.angle_beta   90.00
_cell.angle_gamma   90.00
#
_symmetry.space_group_name_H-M   'P 1'
#
loop_
_entity.id
_entity.type
_entity.pdbx_description
1 polymer ?
#
loop_
_entity_poly.entity_id
_entity_poly.type
_entity_poly.pdbx_seq_one_letter_code
_entity_poly.pdbx_strand_id
1 'polypeptide(L)'
;MADRFDCDNCKESLYGRKYIQSDESPYCIPCYDSLFSNTCDECKELIGHDARELFYEDRHYHEHCFRCFRCDRSLADEPFTSQDDALLCNDCYCNEFSSKCVACDKIVMPGTRKLEYAGSTWHEGCFICHSCEQPIGSKSFIPDKDEHYCVPCYEDKFAPRCTRCKKTLAKGGVTYRDEPWHKECFVCTSCKTQLAGQHFTSRDDSPYCLKCFGSLYAKKCEACSKPITGFGGGKYISFEDRQWHQPCFTCSQCSVSLVGAGFFPDGERILCRDCHSNL
;
A
#
# COMPACT_ATOMS: atom_id res chain seq x y z
N MET A 1 39.91 -53.34 -62.42
CA MET A 1 39.11 -52.20 -62.87
C MET A 1 39.11 -51.22 -61.71
N ALA A 2 39.66 -50.03 -61.87
CA ALA A 2 39.64 -49.04 -60.80
C ALA A 2 38.19 -48.57 -60.63
N ASP A 3 37.64 -48.72 -59.43
CA ASP A 3 36.34 -48.12 -59.09
C ASP A 3 36.41 -46.62 -59.37
N ARG A 4 35.49 -46.13 -60.19
CA ARG A 4 35.43 -44.72 -60.56
C ARG A 4 34.92 -43.93 -59.37
N PHE A 5 35.84 -43.29 -58.65
CA PHE A 5 35.53 -42.40 -57.54
C PHE A 5 35.48 -40.95 -58.02
N ASP A 6 34.38 -40.63 -58.70
CA ASP A 6 34.11 -39.33 -59.32
C ASP A 6 32.96 -38.62 -58.59
N CYS A 7 32.91 -37.29 -58.65
CA CYS A 7 31.80 -36.51 -58.09
C CYS A 7 30.51 -36.81 -58.83
N ASP A 8 29.42 -37.04 -58.10
CA ASP A 8 28.16 -37.37 -58.76
C ASP A 8 27.55 -36.23 -59.59
N ASN A 9 27.79 -34.96 -59.22
CA ASN A 9 27.29 -33.82 -60.00
C ASN A 9 28.19 -33.47 -61.20
N CYS A 10 29.46 -33.11 -60.97
CA CYS A 10 30.35 -32.61 -62.04
C CYS A 10 31.14 -33.71 -62.77
N LYS A 11 31.08 -34.96 -62.29
CA LYS A 11 31.80 -36.13 -62.83
C LYS A 11 33.33 -35.99 -62.86
N GLU A 12 33.90 -35.02 -62.14
CA GLU A 12 35.35 -34.92 -61.94
C GLU A 12 35.85 -35.94 -60.91
N SER A 13 37.09 -36.40 -61.09
CA SER A 13 37.71 -37.34 -60.14
C SER A 13 37.91 -36.72 -58.75
N LEU A 14 37.52 -37.45 -57.71
CA LEU A 14 37.65 -37.05 -56.31
C LEU A 14 38.93 -37.58 -55.65
N TYR A 15 39.75 -38.35 -56.38
CA TYR A 15 41.03 -38.86 -55.86
C TYR A 15 41.96 -37.71 -55.41
N GLY A 16 42.35 -37.75 -54.13
CA GLY A 16 43.24 -36.74 -53.53
C GLY A 16 42.61 -35.38 -53.28
N ARG A 17 41.29 -35.24 -53.45
CA ARG A 17 40.52 -34.02 -53.18
C ARG A 17 39.59 -34.22 -51.99
N LYS A 18 39.26 -33.13 -51.28
CA LYS A 18 38.22 -33.17 -50.25
C LYS A 18 36.85 -33.32 -50.91
N TYR A 19 35.98 -34.13 -50.32
CA TYR A 19 34.63 -34.43 -50.82
C TYR A 19 33.69 -34.62 -49.64
N ILE A 20 32.39 -34.54 -49.90
CA ILE A 20 31.31 -34.74 -48.93
C ILE A 20 30.44 -35.90 -49.42
N GLN A 21 30.08 -36.80 -48.52
CA GLN A 21 29.24 -37.95 -48.84
C GLN A 21 27.79 -37.65 -48.42
N SER A 22 26.86 -37.61 -49.37
CA SER A 22 25.43 -37.40 -49.13
C SER A 22 24.63 -38.48 -49.85
N ASP A 23 23.67 -39.12 -49.17
CA ASP A 23 22.74 -40.09 -49.77
C ASP A 23 23.45 -41.14 -50.67
N GLU A 24 24.52 -41.74 -50.12
CA GLU A 24 25.35 -42.77 -50.76
C GLU A 24 26.23 -42.33 -51.95
N SER A 25 26.18 -41.05 -52.36
CA SER A 25 26.97 -40.53 -53.47
C SER A 25 28.01 -39.48 -53.02
N PRO A 26 29.25 -39.50 -53.55
CA PRO A 26 30.26 -38.52 -53.19
C PRO A 26 30.17 -37.27 -54.07
N TYR A 27 30.22 -36.09 -53.43
CA TYR A 27 30.17 -34.79 -54.09
C TYR A 27 31.45 -34.00 -53.84
N CYS A 28 31.90 -33.27 -54.87
CA CYS A 28 32.93 -32.25 -54.71
C CYS A 28 32.40 -31.14 -53.79
N ILE A 29 33.23 -30.51 -52.95
CA ILE A 29 32.77 -29.44 -52.04
C ILE A 29 31.97 -28.35 -52.77
N PRO A 30 32.44 -27.77 -53.91
CA PRO A 30 31.66 -26.78 -54.65
C PRO A 30 30.31 -27.29 -55.15
N CYS A 31 30.25 -28.58 -55.52
CA CYS A 31 29.06 -29.23 -56.01
C CYS A 31 28.04 -29.44 -54.89
N TYR A 32 28.53 -29.85 -53.72
CA TYR A 32 27.71 -30.04 -52.54
C TYR A 32 27.14 -28.70 -52.06
N ASP A 33 28.00 -27.70 -51.89
CA ASP A 33 27.57 -26.36 -51.45
C ASP A 33 26.55 -25.78 -52.44
N SER A 34 26.76 -25.93 -53.75
CA SER A 34 25.80 -25.44 -54.75
C SER A 34 24.44 -26.15 -54.75
N LEU A 35 24.37 -27.40 -54.30
CA LEU A 35 23.14 -28.21 -54.35
C LEU A 35 22.37 -28.19 -53.03
N PHE A 36 23.08 -28.03 -51.90
CA PHE A 36 22.54 -28.27 -50.57
C PHE A 36 22.74 -27.11 -49.59
N SER A 37 23.57 -26.11 -49.88
CA SER A 37 23.72 -24.95 -49.01
C SER A 37 22.54 -24.00 -49.11
N ASN A 38 22.14 -23.44 -47.96
CA ASN A 38 21.21 -22.33 -47.92
C ASN A 38 21.90 -21.03 -48.33
N THR A 39 21.12 -20.06 -48.79
CA THR A 39 21.61 -18.72 -49.15
C THR A 39 21.46 -17.78 -47.96
N CYS A 40 22.50 -17.05 -47.60
CA CYS A 40 22.43 -16.09 -46.52
C CYS A 40 21.56 -14.88 -46.88
N ASP A 41 20.64 -14.51 -45.99
CA ASP A 41 19.70 -13.41 -46.18
C ASP A 41 20.33 -12.02 -46.10
N GLU A 42 21.51 -11.88 -45.49
CA GLU A 42 22.24 -10.61 -45.35
C GLU A 42 23.16 -10.36 -46.56
N CYS A 43 24.09 -11.29 -46.84
CA CYS A 43 25.10 -11.11 -47.90
C CYS A 43 24.72 -11.71 -49.25
N LYS A 44 23.67 -12.54 -49.30
CA LYS A 44 23.19 -13.26 -50.50
C LYS A 44 24.19 -14.29 -51.07
N GLU A 45 25.18 -14.70 -50.28
CA GLU A 45 26.12 -15.79 -50.61
C GLU A 45 25.68 -17.13 -50.00
N LEU A 46 26.16 -18.25 -50.56
CA LEU A 46 25.89 -19.58 -50.02
C LEU A 46 26.58 -19.79 -48.66
N ILE A 47 25.87 -20.42 -47.73
CA ILE A 47 26.42 -20.85 -46.44
C ILE A 47 27.07 -22.21 -46.66
N GLY A 48 28.39 -22.23 -46.84
CA GLY A 48 29.16 -23.44 -47.08
C GLY A 48 28.98 -24.49 -45.97
N HIS A 49 29.17 -25.76 -46.31
CA HIS A 49 29.03 -26.89 -45.40
C HIS A 49 29.89 -26.81 -44.12
N ASP A 50 30.96 -26.01 -44.12
CA ASP A 50 31.89 -25.82 -43.01
C ASP A 50 31.58 -24.57 -42.16
N ALA A 51 30.58 -23.77 -42.55
CA ALA A 51 30.17 -22.58 -41.83
C ALA A 51 29.06 -22.89 -40.80
N ARG A 52 29.12 -22.22 -39.64
CA ARG A 52 28.01 -22.23 -38.67
C ARG A 52 26.84 -21.42 -39.23
N GLU A 53 25.77 -22.12 -39.54
CA GLU A 53 24.50 -21.54 -39.97
C GLU A 53 23.64 -21.15 -38.76
N LEU A 54 23.01 -19.97 -38.85
CA LEU A 54 21.98 -19.53 -37.92
C LEU A 54 20.65 -19.39 -38.67
N PHE A 55 19.58 -19.86 -38.04
CA PHE A 55 18.24 -19.87 -38.60
C PHE A 55 17.27 -19.09 -37.71
N TYR A 56 16.57 -18.11 -38.29
CA TYR A 56 15.61 -17.27 -37.56
C TYR A 56 14.52 -16.75 -38.52
N GLU A 57 13.25 -16.88 -38.14
CA GLU A 57 12.08 -16.43 -38.93
C GLU A 57 12.15 -16.82 -40.42
N ASP A 58 12.39 -18.10 -40.70
CA ASP A 58 12.51 -18.66 -42.06
C ASP A 58 13.65 -18.05 -42.90
N ARG A 59 14.65 -17.43 -42.25
CA ARG A 59 15.84 -16.88 -42.88
C ARG A 59 17.11 -17.55 -42.39
N HIS A 60 18.09 -17.60 -43.28
CA HIS A 60 19.38 -18.24 -43.04
C HIS A 60 20.50 -17.20 -43.01
N TYR A 61 21.41 -17.31 -42.05
CA TYR A 61 22.50 -16.35 -41.89
C TYR A 61 23.81 -17.06 -41.63
N HIS A 62 24.90 -16.54 -42.21
CA HIS A 62 26.22 -16.83 -41.65
C HIS A 62 26.30 -16.31 -40.21
N GLU A 63 27.03 -16.99 -39.33
CA GLU A 63 27.29 -16.53 -37.96
C GLU A 63 27.77 -15.06 -37.88
N HIS A 64 28.64 -14.63 -38.82
CA HIS A 64 29.15 -13.26 -38.88
C HIS A 64 28.20 -12.25 -39.53
N CYS A 65 27.18 -12.73 -40.25
CA CYS A 65 26.13 -11.91 -40.84
C CYS A 65 24.95 -11.70 -39.88
N PHE A 66 24.81 -12.55 -38.87
CA PHE A 66 23.78 -12.41 -37.83
C PHE A 66 24.20 -11.36 -36.80
N ARG A 67 24.06 -10.08 -37.16
CA ARG A 67 24.55 -8.93 -36.40
C ARG A 67 23.48 -7.87 -36.19
N CYS A 68 23.69 -7.02 -35.20
CA CYS A 68 22.82 -5.88 -34.95
C CYS A 68 22.93 -4.85 -36.07
N PHE A 69 21.81 -4.50 -36.69
CA PHE A 69 21.71 -3.51 -37.77
C PHE A 69 22.27 -2.12 -37.41
N ARG A 70 22.40 -1.79 -36.12
CA ARG A 70 22.83 -0.46 -35.65
C ARG A 70 24.28 -0.39 -35.20
N CYS A 71 24.80 -1.45 -34.58
CA CYS A 71 26.13 -1.44 -33.97
C CYS A 71 27.05 -2.55 -34.47
N ASP A 72 26.60 -3.36 -35.43
CA ASP A 72 27.31 -4.48 -36.03
C ASP A 72 27.81 -5.57 -35.05
N ARG A 73 27.40 -5.51 -33.78
CA ARG A 73 27.69 -6.56 -32.79
C ARG A 73 27.02 -7.86 -33.23
N SER A 74 27.75 -8.98 -33.19
CA SER A 74 27.19 -10.32 -33.41
C SER A 74 26.06 -10.61 -32.42
N LEU A 75 24.97 -11.20 -32.92
CA LEU A 75 23.78 -11.60 -32.17
C LEU A 75 23.68 -13.13 -32.01
N ALA A 76 24.67 -13.88 -32.51
CA ALA A 76 24.62 -15.34 -32.62
C ALA A 76 24.32 -16.06 -31.30
N ASP A 77 24.86 -15.53 -30.19
CA ASP A 77 24.74 -16.10 -28.85
C ASP A 77 24.19 -15.05 -27.83
N GLU A 78 23.65 -13.94 -28.33
CA GLU A 78 23.16 -12.81 -27.51
C GLU A 78 21.66 -12.59 -27.68
N PRO A 79 20.94 -12.16 -26.64
CA PRO A 79 19.51 -11.85 -26.77
C PRO A 79 19.30 -10.61 -27.66
N PHE A 80 18.38 -10.73 -28.60
CA PHE A 80 18.08 -9.70 -29.61
C PHE A 80 16.56 -9.48 -29.76
N THR A 81 16.19 -8.48 -30.54
CA THR A 81 14.81 -8.17 -30.92
C THR A 81 14.73 -7.96 -32.42
N SER A 82 13.75 -8.59 -33.08
CA SER A 82 13.39 -8.27 -34.46
C SER A 82 12.35 -7.15 -34.46
N GLN A 83 12.61 -6.08 -35.21
CA GLN A 83 11.67 -4.99 -35.41
C GLN A 83 11.69 -4.58 -36.87
N ASP A 84 10.55 -4.68 -37.55
CA ASP A 84 10.40 -4.37 -38.98
C ASP A 84 11.48 -5.06 -39.84
N ASP A 85 11.66 -6.37 -39.63
CA ASP A 85 12.68 -7.21 -40.28
C ASP A 85 14.15 -6.89 -39.94
N ALA A 86 14.43 -5.89 -39.11
CA ALA A 86 15.78 -5.56 -38.65
C ALA A 86 16.12 -6.25 -37.32
N LEU A 87 17.28 -6.89 -37.27
CA LEU A 87 17.81 -7.50 -36.04
C LEU A 87 18.53 -6.42 -35.20
N LEU A 88 18.04 -6.19 -33.99
CA LEU A 88 18.60 -5.22 -33.05
C LEU A 88 19.07 -5.91 -31.77
N CYS A 89 20.28 -5.56 -31.30
CA CYS A 89 20.65 -5.95 -29.94
C CYS A 89 19.74 -5.25 -28.93
N ASN A 90 19.57 -5.83 -27.75
CA ASN A 90 18.77 -5.23 -26.69
C ASN A 90 19.19 -3.80 -26.38
N ASP A 91 20.50 -3.49 -26.35
CA ASP A 91 21.01 -2.14 -26.08
C ASP A 91 20.49 -1.11 -27.10
N CYS A 92 20.59 -1.42 -28.40
CA CYS A 92 20.16 -0.51 -29.47
C CYS A 92 18.63 -0.38 -29.52
N TYR A 93 17.89 -1.47 -29.34
CA TYR A 93 16.44 -1.43 -29.24
C TYR A 93 15.98 -0.57 -28.05
N CYS A 94 16.60 -0.79 -26.90
CA CYS A 94 16.28 -0.09 -25.67
C CYS A 94 16.63 1.41 -25.74
N ASN A 95 17.73 1.79 -26.40
CA ASN A 95 18.11 3.19 -26.55
C ASN A 95 17.11 4.00 -27.40
N GLU A 96 16.56 3.40 -28.45
CA GLU A 96 15.64 4.09 -29.37
C GLU A 96 14.20 4.10 -28.88
N PHE A 97 13.76 3.03 -28.19
CA PHE A 97 12.33 2.79 -27.96
C PHE A 97 11.91 2.71 -26.49
N SER A 98 12.84 2.76 -25.53
CA SER A 98 12.51 2.55 -24.12
C SER A 98 12.68 3.78 -23.24
N SER A 99 11.81 3.89 -22.24
CA SER A 99 11.84 4.96 -21.24
C SER A 99 13.03 4.79 -20.29
N LYS A 100 13.67 5.90 -19.93
CA LYS A 100 14.75 5.92 -18.92
C LYS A 100 14.16 6.10 -17.53
N CYS A 101 14.74 5.39 -16.56
CA CYS A 101 14.40 5.54 -15.15
C CYS A 101 14.94 6.85 -14.61
N VAL A 102 14.08 7.72 -14.08
CA VAL A 102 14.49 9.03 -13.57
C VAL A 102 15.42 8.93 -12.36
N ALA A 103 15.35 7.83 -11.59
CA ALA A 103 16.15 7.67 -10.38
C ALA A 103 17.57 7.12 -10.61
N CYS A 104 17.80 6.37 -11.70
CA CYS A 104 19.10 5.73 -11.93
C CYS A 104 19.65 5.91 -13.35
N ASP A 105 18.94 6.65 -14.21
CA ASP A 105 19.24 6.93 -15.62
C ASP A 105 19.41 5.71 -16.53
N LYS A 106 19.15 4.50 -16.01
CA LYS A 106 19.17 3.25 -16.80
C LYS A 106 17.84 3.04 -17.50
N ILE A 107 17.90 2.29 -18.60
CA ILE A 107 16.72 1.96 -19.39
C ILE A 107 15.79 1.03 -18.60
N VAL A 108 14.49 1.30 -18.69
CA VAL A 108 13.43 0.42 -18.17
C VAL A 108 13.01 -0.51 -19.32
N MET A 109 13.41 -1.78 -19.21
CA MET A 109 13.22 -2.77 -20.26
C MET A 109 11.74 -2.94 -20.64
N PRO A 110 11.39 -2.98 -21.93
CA PRO A 110 10.03 -3.27 -22.38
C PRO A 110 9.54 -4.62 -21.85
N GLY A 111 8.25 -4.71 -21.51
CA GLY A 111 7.65 -5.92 -20.93
C GLY A 111 7.98 -6.15 -19.45
N THR A 112 8.89 -5.38 -18.84
CA THR A 112 9.12 -5.44 -17.38
C THR A 112 8.16 -4.55 -16.61
N ARG A 113 7.96 -4.88 -15.34
CA ARG A 113 7.15 -4.05 -14.44
C ARG A 113 7.84 -2.70 -14.23
N LYS A 114 7.13 -1.63 -14.59
CA LYS A 114 7.54 -0.24 -14.42
C LYS A 114 6.49 0.54 -13.65
N LEU A 115 6.91 1.64 -13.03
CA LEU A 115 6.01 2.63 -12.49
C LEU A 115 6.03 3.87 -13.38
N GLU A 116 4.85 4.40 -13.67
CA GLU A 116 4.67 5.66 -14.40
C GLU A 116 3.84 6.62 -13.54
N TYR A 117 4.39 7.81 -13.31
CA TYR A 117 3.77 8.85 -12.50
C TYR A 117 4.27 10.22 -12.98
N ALA A 118 3.36 11.19 -13.11
CA ALA A 118 3.66 12.56 -13.56
C ALA A 118 4.52 12.63 -14.85
N GLY A 119 4.30 11.72 -15.80
CA GLY A 119 5.04 11.66 -17.08
C GLY A 119 6.47 11.12 -16.98
N SER A 120 6.89 10.67 -15.80
CA SER A 120 8.19 10.06 -15.54
C SER A 120 8.06 8.54 -15.36
N THR A 121 9.15 7.82 -15.57
CA THR A 121 9.20 6.35 -15.46
C THR A 121 10.28 5.93 -14.46
N TRP A 122 9.99 4.88 -13.69
CA TRP A 122 10.92 4.27 -12.75
C TRP A 122 10.89 2.75 -12.83
N HIS A 123 12.02 2.11 -12.52
CA HIS A 123 12.01 0.70 -12.13
C HIS A 123 11.20 0.51 -10.85
N GLU A 124 10.55 -0.64 -10.67
CA GLU A 124 9.77 -0.95 -9.46
C GLU A 124 10.61 -0.83 -8.17
N GLY A 125 11.90 -1.16 -8.24
CA GLY A 125 12.86 -1.02 -7.13
C GLY A 125 13.43 0.39 -6.94
N CYS A 126 13.33 1.28 -7.94
CA CYS A 126 13.91 2.61 -7.89
C CYS A 126 12.93 3.69 -7.41
N PHE A 127 11.63 3.39 -7.37
CA PHE A 127 10.65 4.28 -6.78
C PHE A 127 10.56 4.04 -5.26
N ILE A 128 11.37 4.80 -4.52
CA ILE A 128 11.59 4.60 -3.08
C ILE A 128 10.90 5.67 -2.23
N CYS A 129 10.55 5.28 -1.00
CA CYS A 129 10.05 6.21 0.00
C CYS A 129 11.19 7.10 0.51
N HIS A 130 11.01 8.41 0.49
CA HIS A 130 12.00 9.37 1.00
C HIS A 130 12.32 9.16 2.49
N SER A 131 11.37 8.66 3.29
CA SER A 131 11.55 8.50 4.73
C SER A 131 12.21 7.19 5.16
N CYS A 132 11.95 6.08 4.48
CA CYS A 132 12.47 4.75 4.88
C CYS A 132 13.38 4.11 3.85
N GLU A 133 13.58 4.78 2.70
CA GLU A 133 14.42 4.36 1.58
C GLU A 133 14.05 2.99 0.98
N GLN A 134 12.88 2.45 1.36
CA GLN A 134 12.38 1.19 0.82
C GLN A 134 11.62 1.41 -0.49
N PRO A 135 11.72 0.48 -1.45
CA PRO A 135 10.90 0.50 -2.65
C PRO A 135 9.41 0.47 -2.31
N ILE A 136 8.67 1.45 -2.83
CA ILE A 136 7.23 1.49 -2.74
C ILE A 136 6.64 0.54 -3.79
N GLY A 137 7.26 0.47 -4.97
CA GLY A 137 6.81 -0.34 -6.09
C GLY A 137 5.38 0.01 -6.50
N SER A 138 4.53 -1.00 -6.66
CA SER A 138 3.11 -0.84 -7.03
C SER A 138 2.16 -0.51 -5.86
N LYS A 139 2.69 -0.26 -4.65
CA LYS A 139 1.87 0.08 -3.48
C LYS A 139 1.39 1.54 -3.54
N SER A 140 0.32 1.84 -2.82
CA SER A 140 -0.14 3.22 -2.64
C SER A 140 0.95 4.09 -2.01
N PHE A 141 1.08 5.32 -2.50
CA PHE A 141 2.01 6.32 -2.02
C PHE A 141 1.34 7.69 -1.90
N ILE A 142 2.00 8.59 -1.20
CA ILE A 142 1.56 9.98 -1.03
C ILE A 142 2.66 10.89 -1.57
N PRO A 143 2.40 11.63 -2.66
CA PRO A 143 3.32 12.66 -3.15
C PRO A 143 3.24 13.89 -2.24
N ASP A 144 4.40 14.41 -1.82
CA ASP A 144 4.52 15.69 -1.12
C ASP A 144 5.63 16.50 -1.76
N LYS A 145 5.24 17.54 -2.52
CA LYS A 145 6.15 18.32 -3.38
C LYS A 145 6.87 17.41 -4.39
N ASP A 146 8.19 17.29 -4.30
CA ASP A 146 9.05 16.47 -5.15
C ASP A 146 9.44 15.13 -4.50
N GLU A 147 8.90 14.83 -3.31
CA GLU A 147 9.19 13.63 -2.55
C GLU A 147 8.01 12.66 -2.55
N HIS A 148 8.33 11.37 -2.42
CA HIS A 148 7.36 10.29 -2.41
C HIS A 148 7.45 9.55 -1.09
N TYR A 149 6.32 9.38 -0.43
CA TYR A 149 6.25 8.68 0.85
C TYR A 149 5.36 7.45 0.74
N CYS A 150 5.77 6.33 1.34
CA CYS A 150 4.83 5.25 1.58
C CYS A 150 3.79 5.71 2.63
N VAL A 151 2.56 5.19 2.53
CA VAL A 151 1.47 5.57 3.43
C VAL A 151 1.87 5.50 4.92
N PRO A 152 2.53 4.43 5.42
CA PRO A 152 2.91 4.38 6.83
C PRO A 152 3.89 5.48 7.25
N CYS A 153 4.88 5.81 6.43
CA CYS A 153 5.86 6.85 6.75
C CYS A 153 5.23 8.25 6.71
N TYR A 154 4.36 8.49 5.72
CA TYR A 154 3.63 9.76 5.65
C TYR A 154 2.71 9.93 6.86
N GLU A 155 1.94 8.89 7.22
CA GLU A 155 1.09 8.89 8.41
C GLU A 155 1.92 9.08 9.68
N ASP A 156 3.10 8.46 9.80
CA ASP A 156 3.93 8.64 11.00
C ASP A 156 4.46 10.08 11.15
N LYS A 157 4.80 10.72 10.02
CA LYS A 157 5.34 12.08 9.98
C LYS A 157 4.27 13.14 10.21
N PHE A 158 3.08 12.98 9.61
CA PHE A 158 2.07 14.04 9.52
C PHE A 158 0.77 13.75 10.28
N ALA A 159 0.48 12.51 10.66
CA ALA A 159 -0.75 12.24 11.39
C ALA A 159 -0.69 12.86 12.81
N PRO A 160 -1.80 13.43 13.29
CA PRO A 160 -1.88 13.92 14.66
C PRO A 160 -1.58 12.78 15.65
N ARG A 161 -0.99 13.13 16.81
CA ARG A 161 -0.62 12.16 17.87
C ARG A 161 -1.56 12.27 19.04
N CYS A 162 -2.05 11.12 19.52
CA CYS A 162 -3.01 11.08 20.61
C CYS A 162 -2.42 11.67 21.88
N THR A 163 -3.14 12.59 22.53
CA THR A 163 -2.69 13.23 23.76
C THR A 163 -2.33 12.24 24.86
N ARG A 164 -3.09 11.14 24.98
CA ARG A 164 -2.87 10.12 26.02
C ARG A 164 -1.70 9.19 25.75
N CYS A 165 -1.70 8.51 24.61
CA CYS A 165 -0.74 7.43 24.33
C CYS A 165 0.44 7.86 23.46
N LYS A 166 0.40 9.10 22.94
CA LYS A 166 1.40 9.71 22.03
C LYS A 166 1.60 8.98 20.69
N LYS A 167 0.77 7.98 20.36
CA LYS A 167 0.78 7.30 19.06
C LYS A 167 -0.06 8.05 18.03
N THR A 168 0.25 7.87 16.75
CA THR A 168 -0.42 8.51 15.61
C THR A 168 -1.87 8.04 15.43
N LEU A 169 -2.74 8.93 14.93
CA LEU A 169 -4.15 8.63 14.65
C LEU A 169 -4.38 8.22 13.19
N ALA A 170 -3.85 7.05 12.78
CA ALA A 170 -4.00 6.56 11.40
C ALA A 170 -5.46 6.28 10.98
N LYS A 171 -6.33 5.87 11.93
CA LYS A 171 -7.74 5.50 11.66
C LYS A 171 -8.74 6.57 12.10
N GLY A 172 -8.30 7.82 12.19
CA GLY A 172 -9.09 8.91 12.76
C GLY A 172 -9.24 8.82 14.29
N GLY A 173 -10.03 9.72 14.87
CA GLY A 173 -10.19 9.82 16.32
C GLY A 173 -11.30 10.74 16.75
N VAL A 174 -11.20 11.25 17.97
CA VAL A 174 -12.02 12.35 18.48
C VAL A 174 -11.14 13.52 18.84
N THR A 175 -11.68 14.71 18.66
CA THR A 175 -11.05 15.95 19.11
C THR A 175 -11.76 16.40 20.38
N TYR A 176 -10.99 16.62 21.44
CA TYR A 176 -11.48 17.15 22.70
C TYR A 176 -10.59 18.31 23.12
N ARG A 177 -11.17 19.50 23.27
CA ARG A 177 -10.44 20.75 23.58
C ARG A 177 -9.28 21.00 22.61
N ASP A 178 -9.56 20.89 21.32
CA ASP A 178 -8.58 21.03 20.22
C ASP A 178 -7.41 20.04 20.24
N GLU A 179 -7.45 19.06 21.15
CA GLU A 179 -6.46 17.99 21.22
C GLU A 179 -6.99 16.69 20.60
N PRO A 180 -6.17 15.96 19.84
CA PRO A 180 -6.58 14.71 19.20
C PRO A 180 -6.41 13.50 20.14
N TRP A 181 -7.41 12.62 20.14
CA TRP A 181 -7.41 11.39 20.95
C TRP A 181 -7.87 10.19 20.13
N HIS A 182 -7.24 9.02 20.32
CA HIS A 182 -7.86 7.78 19.90
C HIS A 182 -9.18 7.61 20.65
N LYS A 183 -10.19 7.04 19.99
CA LYS A 183 -11.49 6.80 20.64
C LYS A 183 -11.31 5.92 21.89
N GLU A 184 -10.40 4.95 21.84
CA GLU A 184 -10.10 4.01 22.94
C GLU A 184 -9.25 4.66 24.05
N CYS A 185 -8.55 5.75 23.72
CA CYS A 185 -7.79 6.53 24.69
C CYS A 185 -8.66 7.55 25.42
N PHE A 186 -9.73 8.04 24.78
CA PHE A 186 -10.67 8.98 25.36
C PHE A 186 -11.69 8.28 26.26
N VAL A 187 -11.30 8.08 27.51
CA VAL A 187 -12.06 7.27 28.49
C VAL A 187 -12.28 8.03 29.80
N CYS A 188 -13.28 7.60 30.57
CA CYS A 188 -13.54 8.09 31.91
C CYS A 188 -12.32 7.88 32.82
N THR A 189 -11.88 8.93 33.49
CA THR A 189 -10.76 8.87 34.43
C THR A 189 -10.97 7.85 35.55
N SER A 190 -12.22 7.66 36.00
CA SER A 190 -12.56 6.73 37.08
C SER A 190 -12.78 5.28 36.60
N CYS A 191 -13.75 5.04 35.70
CA CYS A 191 -14.12 3.67 35.32
C CYS A 191 -13.48 3.15 34.02
N LYS A 192 -12.69 4.00 33.33
CA LYS A 192 -12.03 3.68 32.05
C LYS A 192 -12.95 3.31 30.89
N THR A 193 -14.26 3.53 31.01
CA THR A 193 -15.21 3.39 29.89
C THR A 193 -14.98 4.47 28.83
N GLN A 194 -15.06 4.09 27.57
CA GLN A 194 -14.97 4.99 26.41
C GLN A 194 -16.03 6.09 26.46
N LEU A 195 -15.60 7.34 26.24
CA LEU A 195 -16.46 8.53 26.26
C LEU A 195 -16.80 9.05 24.86
N ALA A 196 -16.11 8.58 23.83
CA ALA A 196 -16.39 8.96 22.44
C ALA A 196 -17.84 8.62 22.08
N GLY A 197 -18.61 9.63 21.64
CA GLY A 197 -20.03 9.49 21.29
C GLY A 197 -20.97 9.35 22.50
N GLN A 198 -20.49 9.48 23.74
CA GLN A 198 -21.32 9.47 24.94
C GLN A 198 -21.37 10.84 25.61
N HIS A 199 -22.38 11.06 26.45
CA HIS A 199 -22.39 12.22 27.33
C HIS A 199 -21.35 12.08 28.44
N PHE A 200 -20.56 13.11 28.64
CA PHE A 200 -19.53 13.17 29.67
C PHE A 200 -19.39 14.60 30.17
N THR A 201 -18.66 14.78 31.26
CA THR A 201 -18.27 16.09 31.79
C THR A 201 -16.81 16.05 32.22
N SER A 202 -16.20 17.20 32.48
CA SER A 202 -14.79 17.31 32.88
C SER A 202 -14.63 18.11 34.15
N ARG A 203 -13.66 17.70 34.98
CA ARG A 203 -13.22 18.44 36.16
C ARG A 203 -11.70 18.39 36.22
N ASP A 204 -11.07 19.54 36.48
CA ASP A 204 -9.60 19.67 36.55
C ASP A 204 -8.94 19.00 35.34
N ASP A 205 -9.47 19.30 34.15
CA ASP A 205 -9.06 18.78 32.83
C ASP A 205 -9.20 17.26 32.62
N SER A 206 -9.71 16.55 33.63
CA SER A 206 -9.97 15.11 33.57
C SER A 206 -11.41 14.81 33.13
N PRO A 207 -11.61 13.99 32.09
CA PRO A 207 -12.95 13.64 31.61
C PRO A 207 -13.56 12.48 32.41
N TYR A 208 -14.83 12.62 32.80
CA TYR A 208 -15.60 11.63 33.56
C TYR A 208 -16.92 11.31 32.86
N CYS A 209 -17.30 10.03 32.84
CA CYS A 209 -18.67 9.68 32.49
C CYS A 209 -19.63 10.23 33.56
N LEU A 210 -20.87 10.50 33.17
CA LEU A 210 -21.86 11.13 34.06
C LEU A 210 -22.10 10.33 35.36
N LYS A 211 -22.07 8.99 35.27
CA LYS A 211 -22.23 8.09 36.43
C LYS A 211 -21.09 8.28 37.44
N CYS A 212 -19.84 8.24 36.99
CA CYS A 212 -18.68 8.43 37.86
C CYS A 212 -18.63 9.84 38.42
N PHE A 213 -18.90 10.85 37.59
CA PHE A 213 -18.93 12.23 38.03
C PHE A 213 -19.99 12.46 39.12
N GLY A 214 -21.21 11.98 38.90
CA GLY A 214 -22.28 12.05 39.89
C GLY A 214 -21.93 11.31 41.18
N SER A 215 -21.34 10.12 41.08
CA SER A 215 -20.94 9.34 42.25
C SER A 215 -19.81 9.99 43.07
N LEU A 216 -18.89 10.68 42.41
CA LEU A 216 -17.70 11.25 43.06
C LEU A 216 -17.95 12.67 43.58
N TYR A 217 -18.77 13.46 42.88
CA TYR A 217 -18.81 14.91 43.08
C TYR A 217 -20.20 15.51 43.28
N ALA A 218 -21.28 14.82 42.92
CA ALA A 218 -22.61 15.38 43.14
C ALA A 218 -23.00 15.24 44.61
N LYS A 219 -23.70 16.26 45.11
CA LYS A 219 -24.37 16.21 46.41
C LYS A 219 -25.40 15.08 46.40
N LYS A 220 -25.55 14.39 47.53
CA LYS A 220 -26.49 13.28 47.68
C LYS A 220 -27.82 13.80 48.17
N CYS A 221 -28.90 13.23 47.64
CA CYS A 221 -30.24 13.49 48.13
C CYS A 221 -30.37 12.94 49.54
N GLU A 222 -30.86 13.75 50.46
CA GLU A 222 -30.99 13.40 51.87
C GLU A 222 -31.97 12.25 52.10
N ALA A 223 -33.03 12.15 51.29
CA ALA A 223 -34.06 11.11 51.46
C ALA A 223 -33.71 9.76 50.83
N CYS A 224 -32.95 9.74 49.71
CA CYS A 224 -32.67 8.49 48.98
C CYS A 224 -31.18 8.15 48.87
N SER A 225 -30.30 9.01 49.37
CA SER A 225 -28.84 8.91 49.31
C SER A 225 -28.23 8.81 47.91
N LYS A 226 -29.04 8.97 46.85
CA LYS A 226 -28.57 8.95 45.45
C LYS A 226 -28.06 10.35 45.04
N PRO A 227 -27.04 10.42 44.17
CA PRO A 227 -26.54 11.66 43.61
C PRO A 227 -27.63 12.54 42.97
N ILE A 228 -27.62 13.85 43.25
CA ILE A 228 -28.44 14.84 42.55
C ILE A 228 -27.68 15.27 41.30
N THR A 229 -27.92 14.55 40.20
CA THR A 229 -27.32 14.85 38.90
C THR A 229 -28.30 15.65 38.04
N GLY A 230 -27.89 16.79 37.48
CA GLY A 230 -28.75 17.73 36.76
C GLY A 230 -29.43 17.23 35.47
N PHE A 231 -29.29 15.95 35.12
CA PHE A 231 -29.74 15.35 33.86
C PHE A 231 -31.25 15.05 33.78
N GLY A 232 -32.03 15.33 34.85
CA GLY A 232 -33.48 15.11 34.93
C GLY A 232 -34.32 16.38 34.99
N GLY A 233 -33.89 17.47 34.34
CA GLY A 233 -34.62 18.75 34.35
C GLY A 233 -34.14 19.76 35.40
N GLY A 234 -32.93 19.58 35.95
CA GLY A 234 -32.17 20.60 36.69
C GLY A 234 -32.75 21.11 38.01
N LYS A 235 -33.95 20.68 38.40
CA LYS A 235 -34.64 21.18 39.60
C LYS A 235 -34.45 20.23 40.77
N TYR A 236 -33.80 20.72 41.81
CA TYR A 236 -33.65 20.09 43.11
C TYR A 236 -34.13 21.07 44.17
N ILE A 237 -34.52 20.55 45.33
CA ILE A 237 -34.94 21.37 46.47
C ILE A 237 -33.75 21.46 47.43
N SER A 238 -33.41 22.66 47.86
CA SER A 238 -32.36 22.91 48.85
C SER A 238 -32.95 23.65 50.04
N PHE A 239 -32.68 23.15 51.23
CA PHE A 239 -32.99 23.82 52.48
C PHE A 239 -31.83 23.59 53.45
N GLU A 240 -31.29 24.69 53.98
CA GLU A 240 -30.01 24.69 54.71
C GLU A 240 -28.90 24.01 53.90
N ASP A 241 -28.14 23.10 54.51
CA ASP A 241 -27.10 22.30 53.85
C ASP A 241 -27.63 21.01 53.19
N ARG A 242 -28.93 20.75 53.30
CA ARG A 242 -29.59 19.51 52.85
C ARG A 242 -30.24 19.72 51.49
N GLN A 243 -30.24 18.66 50.69
CA GLN A 243 -30.72 18.70 49.32
C GLN A 243 -31.54 17.47 48.99
N TRP A 244 -32.58 17.64 48.18
CA TRP A 244 -33.47 16.57 47.75
C TRP A 244 -33.70 16.64 46.25
N HIS A 245 -33.85 15.47 45.61
CA HIS A 245 -34.56 15.44 44.34
C HIS A 245 -35.98 15.97 44.57
N GLN A 246 -36.55 16.70 43.61
CA GLN A 246 -37.93 17.19 43.69
C GLN A 246 -38.95 16.08 44.08
N PRO A 247 -38.94 14.87 43.49
CA PRO A 247 -39.84 13.78 43.91
C PRO A 247 -39.52 13.19 45.29
N CYS A 248 -38.33 13.45 45.83
CA CYS A 248 -37.91 12.98 47.15
C CYS A 248 -38.21 13.99 48.26
N PHE A 249 -38.73 15.18 47.93
CA PHE A 249 -39.10 16.21 48.90
C PHE A 249 -40.51 15.96 49.42
N THR A 250 -40.66 14.96 50.28
CA THR A 250 -41.93 14.47 50.80
C THR A 250 -41.95 14.38 52.32
N CYS A 251 -43.14 14.44 52.92
CA CYS A 251 -43.32 14.27 54.36
C CYS A 251 -42.85 12.88 54.82
N SER A 252 -42.02 12.82 55.86
CA SER A 252 -41.46 11.56 56.37
C SER A 252 -42.50 10.60 56.99
N GLN A 253 -43.71 11.08 57.29
CA GLN A 253 -44.79 10.24 57.85
C GLN A 253 -45.82 9.82 56.80
N CYS A 254 -46.34 10.75 56.00
CA CYS A 254 -47.43 10.48 55.06
C CYS A 254 -47.01 10.47 53.59
N SER A 255 -45.74 10.73 53.29
CA SER A 255 -45.17 10.76 51.93
C SER A 255 -45.79 11.79 50.96
N VAL A 256 -46.60 12.74 51.46
CA VAL A 256 -47.14 13.82 50.64
C VAL A 256 -46.01 14.72 50.12
N SER A 257 -46.10 15.18 48.87
CA SER A 257 -45.16 16.14 48.30
C SER A 257 -45.19 17.45 49.08
N LEU A 258 -44.03 17.93 49.49
CA LEU A 258 -43.85 19.21 50.20
C LEU A 258 -43.44 20.34 49.24
N VAL A 259 -43.32 20.06 47.94
CA VAL A 259 -42.91 21.04 46.92
C VAL A 259 -43.94 22.16 46.83
N GLY A 260 -43.52 23.40 47.13
CA GLY A 260 -44.39 24.58 47.12
C GLY A 260 -45.35 24.67 48.33
N ALA A 261 -45.28 23.74 49.27
CA ALA A 261 -46.03 23.76 50.51
C ALA A 261 -45.12 24.15 51.69
N GLY A 262 -45.70 24.64 52.79
CA GLY A 262 -44.98 24.84 54.04
C GLY A 262 -44.62 23.49 54.67
N PHE A 263 -43.40 23.38 55.21
CA PHE A 263 -42.90 22.18 55.88
C PHE A 263 -42.21 22.55 57.20
N PHE A 264 -42.08 21.56 58.09
CA PHE A 264 -41.47 21.70 59.41
C PHE A 264 -40.31 20.70 59.56
N PRO A 265 -39.06 21.17 59.76
CA PRO A 265 -37.93 20.29 60.03
C PRO A 265 -38.00 19.75 61.48
N ASP A 266 -37.80 18.44 61.63
CA ASP A 266 -37.75 17.72 62.92
C ASP A 266 -36.53 16.78 62.92
N GLY A 267 -35.38 17.29 63.36
CA GLY A 267 -34.09 16.61 63.25
C GLY A 267 -33.77 16.26 61.79
N GLU A 268 -33.60 14.96 61.50
CA GLU A 268 -33.36 14.50 60.13
C GLU A 268 -34.63 14.41 59.27
N ARG A 269 -35.83 14.52 59.87
CA ARG A 269 -37.11 14.37 59.17
C ARG A 269 -37.66 15.71 58.72
N ILE A 270 -38.50 15.68 57.69
CA ILE A 270 -39.30 16.84 57.25
C ILE A 270 -40.77 16.45 57.25
N LEU A 271 -41.61 17.29 57.83
CA LEU A 271 -43.02 16.99 58.05
C LEU A 271 -43.91 18.01 57.34
N CYS A 272 -45.06 17.55 56.84
CA CYS A 272 -46.12 18.46 56.42
C CYS A 272 -46.78 19.09 57.65
N ARG A 273 -47.55 20.15 57.42
CA ARG A 273 -48.29 20.85 58.48
C ARG A 273 -49.18 19.92 59.29
N ASP A 274 -49.90 19.01 58.65
CA ASP A 274 -50.84 18.12 59.33
C ASP A 274 -50.12 17.10 60.22
N CYS A 275 -49.04 16.50 59.73
CA CYS A 275 -48.21 15.58 60.51
C CYS A 275 -47.54 16.29 61.69
N HIS A 276 -47.05 17.51 61.50
CA HIS A 276 -46.44 18.30 62.57
C HIS A 276 -47.46 18.73 63.64
N SER A 277 -48.70 19.04 63.24
CA SER A 277 -49.75 19.46 64.18
C SER A 277 -50.34 18.30 64.98
N ASN A 278 -50.07 17.06 64.56
CA ASN A 278 -50.52 15.82 65.21
C ASN A 278 -49.41 15.13 66.02
N LEU A 279 -48.28 15.81 66.24
CA LEU A 279 -47.16 15.36 67.08
C LEU A 279 -47.35 15.74 68.55
#